data_AF-A0A495W721-F1
#
_entry.id   AF-A0A495W721-F1
#
_cell.length_a   1.000
_cell.length_b   1.000
_cell.length_c   1.000
_cell.angle_alpha   90.00
_cell.angle_beta   90.00
_cell.angle_gamma   90.00
#
_symmetry.space_group_name_H-M   'P 1'
#
loop_
_entity.id
_entity.type
_entity.pdbx_description
1 polymer ?
#
loop_
_entity_poly.entity_id
_entity_poly.type
_entity_poly.pdbx_seq_one_letter_code
_entity_poly.pdbx_strand_id
1 'polypeptide(L)' 'MSTQPYLKVVRGAPDDVELAALTAVVAGLATARGGDAGARPRRSAWADRSRLVRTALSHGPGAWRSSALPR' A
#
# COMPACT_ATOMS: atom_id res chain seq x y z
N MET A 1 -4.75 33.36 1.68
CA MET A 1 -4.62 31.91 1.44
C MET A 1 -4.58 31.23 2.80
N SER A 2 -5.56 30.39 3.14
CA SER A 2 -5.52 29.65 4.41
C SER A 2 -4.59 28.46 4.23
N THR A 3 -3.45 28.46 4.93
CA THR A 3 -2.54 27.32 4.97
C THR A 3 -3.13 26.29 5.93
N GLN A 4 -3.62 25.17 5.40
CA GLN A 4 -4.02 24.05 6.25
C GLN A 4 -2.79 23.39 6.89
N PRO A 5 -2.85 23.04 8.18
CA PRO A 5 -1.75 22.37 8.86
C PRO A 5 -1.62 20.91 8.38
N TYR A 6 -0.37 20.43 8.24
CA TYR A 6 -0.08 19.04 7.87
C TYR A 6 -0.45 18.03 8.97
N LEU A 7 -0.46 18.45 10.24
CA LEU A 7 -0.81 17.65 11.39
C LEU A 7 -1.64 18.50 12.36
N LYS A 8 -2.71 17.94 12.93
CA LYS A 8 -3.53 18.58 13.96
C LYS A 8 -3.75 17.63 15.12
N VAL A 9 -3.36 18.04 16.33
CA VAL A 9 -3.69 17.34 17.57
C VAL A 9 -5.14 17.67 17.91
N VAL A 10 -6.02 16.66 17.91
CA VAL A 10 -7.46 16.85 18.19
C VAL A 10 -7.77 16.67 19.68
N ARG A 11 -6.93 15.93 20.41
CA ARG A 11 -7.08 15.64 21.84
C ARG A 11 -5.70 15.37 22.46
N GLY A 12 -5.52 15.78 23.72
CA GLY A 12 -4.26 15.63 24.46
C GLY A 12 -3.39 16.88 24.39
N ALA A 13 -2.39 16.95 25.25
CA ALA A 13 -1.37 18.00 25.29
C ALA A 13 0.01 17.33 25.27
N PRO A 14 0.48 16.89 24.09
CA PRO A 14 1.78 16.24 23.99
C PRO A 14 2.88 17.22 24.38
N ASP A 15 3.94 16.72 24.98
CA ASP A 15 5.15 17.51 25.15
C ASP A 15 5.94 17.65 23.84
N ASP A 16 6.98 18.48 23.85
CA ASP A 16 7.80 18.74 22.66
C ASP A 16 8.50 17.48 22.13
N VAL A 17 8.85 16.55 23.02
CA VAL A 17 9.54 15.31 22.68
C VAL A 17 8.57 14.35 21.97
N GLU A 18 7.37 14.20 22.51
CA GLU A 18 6.30 13.38 21.91
C GLU A 18 5.87 13.93 20.55
N LEU A 19 5.74 15.25 20.41
CA LEU A 19 5.40 15.89 19.15
C LEU A 19 6.51 15.71 18.10
N ALA A 20 7.78 15.83 18.50
CA ALA A 20 8.93 15.60 17.64
C ALA A 20 9.00 14.14 17.19
N ALA A 21 8.80 13.18 18.11
CA ALA A 21 8.81 11.76 17.81
C ALA A 21 7.73 11.40 16.79
N LEU A 22 6.49 11.88 16.99
CA LEU A 22 5.39 11.66 16.04
C LEU A 22 5.71 12.23 14.66
N THR A 23 6.25 13.45 14.61
CA THR A 23 6.62 14.12 13.34
C THR A 23 7.70 13.34 12.59
N ALA A 24 8.73 12.85 13.30
CA ALA A 24 9.80 12.05 12.72
C ALA A 24 9.28 10.74 12.12
N VAL A 25 8.36 10.04 12.81
CA VAL A 25 7.73 8.82 12.30
C VAL A 25 6.92 9.11 11.04
N VAL A 26 6.09 10.15 11.03
CA VAL A 26 5.28 10.52 9.86
C VAL A 26 6.18 10.87 8.66
N ALA A 27 7.25 11.64 8.88
CA ALA A 27 8.21 11.97 7.84
C ALA A 27 8.93 10.71 7.30
N GLY A 28 9.35 9.80 8.18
CA GLY A 28 9.97 8.53 7.80
C GLY A 28 9.06 7.61 6.99
N LEU A 29 7.76 7.54 7.32
CA LEU A 29 6.79 6.77 6.54
C LEU A 29 6.55 7.39 5.15
N ALA A 30 6.59 8.72 5.05
CA ALA A 30 6.45 9.41 3.77
C ALA A 30 7.63 9.10 2.82
N THR A 31 8.85 9.04 3.34
CA THR A 31 10.05 8.70 2.55
C THR A 31 10.11 7.21 2.20
N ALA A 32 9.68 6.31 3.10
CA ALA A 32 9.68 4.88 2.87
C ALA A 32 8.77 4.45 1.70
N ARG A 33 7.69 5.19 1.44
CA ARG A 33 6.80 4.93 0.28
C ARG A 33 7.43 5.24 -1.08
N GLY A 34 8.59 5.91 -1.11
CA GLY A 34 9.38 6.10 -2.34
C GLY A 34 10.13 4.84 -2.81
N GLY A 35 10.11 3.75 -2.03
CA GLY A 35 10.90 2.54 -2.27
C GLY A 35 10.31 1.49 -3.22
N ASP A 36 9.07 1.63 -3.70
CA ASP A 36 8.44 0.66 -4.62
C ASP A 36 8.84 0.87 -6.10
N ALA A 37 10.05 1.38 -6.35
CA ALA A 37 10.60 1.53 -7.71
C ALA A 37 10.93 0.19 -8.40
N GLY A 38 10.77 -0.96 -7.73
CA GLY A 38 11.14 -2.28 -8.24
C GLY A 38 9.99 -3.28 -8.43
N ALA A 39 8.79 -3.02 -7.89
CA ALA A 39 7.68 -3.93 -8.09
C ALA A 39 7.08 -3.67 -9.47
N ARG A 40 7.43 -4.51 -10.46
CA ARG A 40 6.70 -4.54 -11.74
C ARG A 40 5.20 -4.53 -11.40
N PRO A 41 4.40 -3.62 -11.97
CA PRO A 41 2.98 -3.56 -11.65
C PRO A 41 2.39 -4.95 -11.80
N ARG A 42 1.83 -5.48 -10.70
CA ARG A 42 1.18 -6.78 -10.71
C ARG A 42 0.12 -6.71 -11.80
N ARG A 43 0.23 -7.57 -12.83
CA ARG A 43 -0.79 -7.60 -13.88
C ARG A 43 -2.13 -7.87 -13.20
N SER A 44 -3.15 -7.09 -13.57
CA SER A 44 -4.50 -7.34 -13.09
C SER A 44 -4.86 -8.80 -13.37
N ALA A 45 -5.36 -9.49 -12.35
CA ALA A 45 -5.82 -10.87 -12.52
C ALA A 45 -6.95 -10.96 -13.56
N TRP A 46 -7.71 -9.87 -13.76
CA TRP A 46 -8.72 -9.76 -14.83
C TRP A 46 -8.13 -9.72 -16.25
N ALA A 47 -6.90 -9.22 -16.41
CA ALA A 47 -6.22 -9.09 -17.70
C ALA A 47 -5.30 -10.28 -18.02
N ASP A 48 -5.42 -11.39 -17.28
CA ASP A 48 -4.55 -12.54 -17.47
C ASP A 48 -4.93 -13.34 -18.72
N ARG A 49 -4.10 -13.24 -19.76
CA ARG A 49 -4.27 -13.96 -21.04
C ARG A 49 -4.10 -15.48 -20.92
N SER A 50 -3.54 -16.00 -19.82
CA SER A 50 -3.45 -17.45 -19.60
C SER A 50 -4.82 -18.14 -19.63
N ARG A 51 -5.89 -17.37 -19.40
CA ARG A 51 -7.29 -17.80 -19.48
C ARG A 51 -7.79 -18.11 -20.89
N LEU A 52 -7.16 -17.53 -21.91
CA LEU A 52 -7.51 -17.79 -23.32
C LEU A 52 -7.12 -19.21 -23.76
N VAL A 53 -6.37 -19.94 -22.93
CA VAL A 53 -5.92 -21.30 -23.18
C VAL A 53 -6.15 -22.16 -21.94
N ARG A 54 -6.28 -23.48 -22.12
CA ARG A 54 -6.40 -24.40 -20.99
C ARG A 54 -5.05 -24.49 -20.27
N THR A 55 -4.99 -24.02 -19.02
CA THR A 55 -3.81 -24.13 -18.17
C THR A 55 -4.12 -24.92 -16.89
N ALA A 56 -3.09 -25.57 -16.32
CA ALA A 56 -3.18 -26.19 -15.01
C ALA A 56 -3.35 -25.13 -13.91
N LEU A 57 -4.05 -25.48 -12.83
CA LEU A 57 -4.22 -24.60 -11.69
C LEU A 57 -2.92 -24.55 -10.88
N SER A 58 -2.38 -23.35 -10.65
CA SER A 58 -1.18 -23.16 -9.83
C SER A 58 -1.53 -23.24 -8.35
N HIS A 59 -0.68 -23.89 -7.56
CA HIS A 59 -0.70 -23.81 -6.10
C HIS A 59 0.25 -22.71 -5.63
N GLY A 60 -0.13 -21.95 -4.60
CA GLY A 60 0.74 -20.92 -4.02
C GLY A 60 0.00 -19.73 -3.42
N PRO A 61 0.75 -18.77 -2.85
CA PRO A 61 0.18 -17.59 -2.22
C PRO A 61 -0.77 -16.83 -3.16
N GLY A 62 -2.02 -16.66 -2.74
CA GLY A 62 -3.05 -15.96 -3.51
C GLY A 62 -3.76 -16.80 -4.57
N ALA A 63 -3.34 -18.04 -4.84
CA ALA A 63 -3.96 -18.90 -5.84
C ALA A 63 -5.42 -19.26 -5.51
N TRP A 64 -5.74 -19.47 -4.22
CA TRP A 64 -7.11 -19.72 -3.79
C TRP A 64 -8.02 -18.51 -4.04
N ARG A 65 -7.53 -17.29 -3.76
CA ARG A 65 -8.31 -16.05 -3.99
C ARG A 65 -8.54 -15.77 -5.48
N SER A 66 -7.57 -16.08 -6.33
CA SER A 66 -7.73 -15.92 -7.78
C SER A 66 -8.64 -16.98 -8.43
N SER A 67 -8.88 -18.12 -7.76
CA SER A 67 -9.76 -19.18 -8.26
C SER A 67 -11.23 -18.76 -8.46
N ALA A 68 -11.68 -17.74 -7.71
CA ALA A 68 -13.04 -17.22 -7.77
C ALA A 68 -13.24 -16.12 -8.83
N LEU A 69 -12.16 -15.68 -9.49
CA LEU A 69 -12.25 -14.69 -10.56
C LEU A 69 -12.74 -15.37 -11.86
N PRO A 70 -13.53 -14.67 -12.69
CA PRO A 70 -14.01 -15.23 -13.97
C PRO A 70 -12.83 -15.69 -14.83
N ARG A 71 -12.89 -16.89 -15.43
CA ARG A 71 -11.91 -17.33 -16.43
C ARG A 71 -12.26 -16.73 -17.78
#